data_AF-A0A6N7ZRD5-F1
#
_entry.id   AF-A0A6N7ZRD5-F1
#
_cell.length_a   1.000
_cell.length_b   1.000
_cell.length_c   1.000
_cell.angle_alpha   90.00
_cell.angle_beta   90.00
_cell.angle_gamma   90.00
#
_symmetry.space_group_name_H-M   'P 1'
#
loop_
_entity.id
_entity.type
_entity.pdbx_description
1 polymer ?
#
loop_
_entity_poly.entity_id
_entity_poly.type
_entity_poly.pdbx_seq_one_letter_code
_entity_poly.pdbx_strand_id
1 'polypeptide(L)' 'MVPSFRKFIGMVALVVFVICYAFFAMVIGDMTLQTAPGWAVFTYFAVAGLAWVIPAGAIIWWMERPSRQKS' A
#
# COMPACT_ATOMS: atom_id res chain seq x y z
N MET A 1 -16.24 -25.16 -8.19
CA MET A 1 -15.64 -24.56 -6.97
C MET A 1 -15.49 -23.07 -7.25
N VAL A 2 -16.45 -22.24 -6.84
CA VAL A 2 -16.40 -20.80 -7.13
C VAL A 2 -15.26 -20.15 -6.33
N PRO A 3 -14.24 -19.58 -6.97
CA PRO A 3 -13.15 -18.94 -6.26
C PRO A 3 -13.73 -17.82 -5.40
N SER A 4 -13.47 -17.87 -4.10
CA SER A 4 -14.14 -17.00 -3.13
C SER A 4 -13.96 -15.53 -3.52
N PHE A 5 -15.06 -14.80 -3.63
CA PHE A 5 -15.15 -13.37 -3.95
C PHE A 5 -14.13 -12.49 -3.18
N ARG A 6 -13.72 -12.93 -1.98
CA ARG A 6 -12.72 -12.31 -1.11
C ARG A 6 -11.32 -12.17 -1.74
N LYS A 7 -10.87 -13.15 -2.54
CA LYS A 7 -9.57 -13.09 -3.21
C LYS A 7 -9.55 -12.09 -4.36
N PHE A 8 -10.68 -11.94 -5.06
CA PHE A 8 -10.81 -10.96 -6.13
C PHE A 8 -10.86 -9.53 -5.57
N ILE A 9 -11.66 -9.32 -4.51
CA ILE A 9 -11.71 -8.04 -3.79
C ILE A 9 -10.34 -7.66 -3.21
N GLY A 10 -9.63 -8.61 -2.61
CA GLY A 10 -8.30 -8.33 -2.03
C GLY A 10 -7.28 -7.90 -3.08
N MET A 11 -7.28 -8.55 -4.25
CA MET A 11 -6.41 -8.18 -5.36
C MET A 11 -6.71 -6.77 -5.87
N VAL A 12 -8.00 -6.47 -6.12
CA VAL A 12 -8.43 -5.14 -6.59
C VAL A 12 -8.13 -4.06 -5.55
N ALA A 13 -8.37 -4.34 -4.26
CA ALA A 13 -8.05 -3.42 -3.18
C ALA A 13 -6.55 -3.10 -3.09
N LEU A 14 -5.67 -4.10 -3.29
CA LEU A 14 -4.23 -3.87 -3.37
C LEU A 14 -3.86 -2.92 -4.51
N VAL A 15 -4.42 -3.15 -5.70
CA VAL A 15 -4.13 -2.31 -6.87
C VAL A 15 -4.61 -0.88 -6.66
N VAL A 16 -5.85 -0.69 -6.20
CA VAL A 16 -6.40 0.64 -5.90
C VAL A 16 -5.58 1.33 -4.81
N PHE A 17 -5.20 0.60 -3.76
CA PHE A 17 -4.36 1.12 -2.69
C PHE A 17 -3.01 1.61 -3.22
N VAL A 18 -2.33 0.81 -4.04
CA VAL A 18 -1.04 1.17 -4.65
C VAL A 18 -1.17 2.41 -5.54
N ILE A 19 -2.23 2.51 -6.35
CA ILE A 19 -2.46 3.68 -7.21
C ILE A 19 -2.68 4.92 -6.36
N CYS A 20 -3.60 4.89 -5.39
CA CYS A 20 -3.83 6.02 -4.49
C CYS A 20 -2.55 6.41 -3.77
N TYR A 21 -1.79 5.43 -3.28
CA TYR A 21 -0.53 5.65 -2.59
C TYR A 21 0.52 6.32 -3.48
N ALA A 22 0.67 5.88 -4.73
CA ALA A 22 1.59 6.47 -5.69
C ALA A 22 1.25 7.95 -5.95
N PHE A 23 -0.05 8.27 -6.07
CA PHE A 23 -0.51 9.65 -6.19
C PHE A 23 -0.15 10.48 -4.94
N PHE A 24 -0.42 9.98 -3.74
CA PHE A 24 -0.03 10.66 -2.50
C PHE A 24 1.49 10.85 -2.40
N ALA A 25 2.28 9.81 -2.68
CA ALA A 25 3.73 9.89 -2.67
C ALA A 25 4.26 10.94 -3.65
N MET A 26 3.65 11.05 -4.83
CA MET A 26 4.01 12.04 -5.84
C MET A 26 3.67 13.46 -5.38
N VAL A 27 2.46 13.69 -4.86
CA VAL A 27 2.01 15.01 -4.37
C VAL A 27 2.87 15.46 -3.18
N ILE A 28 3.11 14.57 -2.22
CA ILE A 28 3.90 14.94 -1.04
C ILE A 28 5.39 15.09 -1.43
N GLY A 29 5.88 14.28 -2.37
CA GLY A 29 7.20 14.48 -2.97
C GLY A 29 7.32 15.89 -3.57
N ASP A 30 6.38 16.28 -4.43
CA ASP A 30 6.35 17.61 -5.05
C ASP A 30 6.28 18.75 -4.01
N MET A 31 5.40 18.63 -3.01
CA MET A 31 5.28 19.61 -1.92
C MET A 31 6.56 19.74 -1.07
N THR A 32 7.27 18.64 -0.84
CA THR A 32 8.50 18.63 0.00
C THR A 32 9.74 19.07 -0.80
N LEU A 33 9.79 18.79 -2.10
CA LEU A 33 10.90 19.14 -3.00
C LEU A 33 11.02 20.65 -3.25
N GLN A 34 9.95 21.43 -3.06
CA GLN A 34 9.97 22.86 -3.35
C GLN A 34 10.74 23.71 -2.32
N THR A 35 10.90 23.24 -1.07
CA THR A 35 11.44 24.11 0.01
C THR A 35 12.36 23.41 1.02
N ALA A 36 12.58 22.09 0.93
CA ALA A 36 13.29 21.34 1.97
C ALA A 36 14.76 21.01 1.64
N PRO A 37 15.66 20.95 2.64
CA PRO A 37 17.04 20.50 2.47
C PRO A 37 17.10 19.01 2.09
N GLY A 38 18.07 18.61 1.26
CA GLY A 38 18.14 17.25 0.68
C GLY A 38 18.13 16.07 1.67
N TRP A 39 18.54 16.28 2.92
CA TRP A 39 18.39 15.30 4.02
C TRP A 39 16.91 14.98 4.29
N ALA A 40 16.04 15.99 4.33
CA ALA A 40 14.62 15.83 4.61
C ALA A 40 13.93 15.02 3.51
N VAL A 41 14.32 15.26 2.25
CA VAL A 41 13.87 14.50 1.07
C VAL A 41 14.22 13.02 1.22
N PHE A 42 15.44 12.71 1.68
CA PHE A 42 15.89 11.33 1.87
C PHE A 42 15.08 10.60 2.94
N THR A 43 14.88 11.22 4.11
CA THR A 43 14.01 10.66 5.16
C THR A 43 12.57 10.53 4.70
N TYR A 44 12.05 11.48 3.92
CA TYR A 44 10.69 11.42 3.40
C TYR A 44 10.50 10.23 2.46
N PHE A 45 11.40 10.05 1.48
CA PHE A 45 11.36 8.89 0.60
C PHE A 45 11.58 7.57 1.34
N ALA A 46 12.42 7.54 2.37
CA ALA A 46 12.60 6.34 3.20
C ALA A 46 11.33 5.98 3.97
N VAL A 47 10.67 6.96 4.60
CA VAL A 47 9.43 6.74 5.35
C VAL A 47 8.28 6.44 4.40
N ALA A 48 8.13 7.16 3.30
CA ALA A 48 7.12 6.86 2.28
C ALA A 48 7.36 5.47 1.64
N GLY A 49 8.61 5.10 1.38
CA GLY A 49 8.96 3.76 0.90
C GLY A 49 8.71 2.64 1.92
N LEU A 50 8.61 2.94 3.21
CA LEU A 50 8.34 1.95 4.26
C LEU A 50 6.88 1.95 4.73
N ALA A 51 6.22 3.11 4.70
CA ALA A 51 4.87 3.30 5.19
C ALA A 51 3.85 2.46 4.40
N TRP A 52 4.07 2.21 3.11
CA TRP A 52 3.20 1.35 2.30
C TRP A 52 3.40 -0.16 2.52
N VAL A 53 4.51 -0.58 3.13
CA VAL A 53 4.78 -2.00 3.40
C VAL A 53 3.80 -2.54 4.45
N ILE A 54 3.44 -1.73 5.45
CA ILE A 54 2.45 -2.07 6.48
C ILE A 54 1.08 -2.38 5.87
N PRO A 55 0.45 -1.48 5.08
CA PRO A 55 -0.85 -1.74 4.47
C PRO A 55 -0.79 -2.82 3.38
N ALA A 56 0.29 -2.92 2.59
CA ALA A 56 0.46 -4.02 1.65
C ALA A 56 0.49 -5.37 2.39
N GLY A 57 1.27 -5.46 3.47
CA GLY A 57 1.34 -6.63 4.34
C GLY A 57 0.00 -6.93 5.04
N ALA A 58 -0.74 -5.91 5.47
CA ALA A 58 -2.06 -6.08 6.07
C ALA A 58 -3.08 -6.64 5.08
N ILE A 59 -3.08 -6.18 3.81
CA ILE A 59 -3.99 -6.71 2.78
C ILE A 59 -3.58 -8.14 2.40
N ILE A 60 -2.29 -8.42 2.22
CA ILE A 60 -1.80 -9.78 1.93
C ILE A 60 -2.16 -10.71 3.09
N TRP A 61 -1.89 -10.33 4.33
CA TRP A 61 -2.27 -11.10 5.51
C TRP A 61 -3.77 -11.34 5.59
N TRP A 62 -4.60 -10.36 5.20
CA TRP A 62 -6.05 -10.51 5.14
C TRP A 62 -6.50 -11.48 4.04
N MET A 63 -5.82 -11.49 2.88
CA MET A 63 -6.08 -12.42 1.78
C MET A 63 -5.59 -13.85 2.07
N GLU A 64 -4.46 -13.96 2.74
CA GLU A 64 -3.76 -15.21 3.05
C GLU A 64 -4.30 -15.85 4.34
N ARG A 65 -5.01 -15.07 5.18
CA ARG A 65 -5.77 -15.60 6.31
C ARG A 65 -6.70 -16.69 5.76
N PRO A 66 -6.48 -17.96 6.12
CA PRO A 66 -7.29 -19.04 5.59
C PRO A 66 -8.71 -18.75 6.04
N SER A 67 -9.60 -18.47 5.09
CA SER A 67 -11.03 -18.59 5.33
C SER A 67 -11.20 -20.01 5.84
N ARG A 68 -11.40 -20.12 7.16
CA ARG A 68 -11.68 -21.35 7.87
C ARG A 68 -13.05 -21.83 7.36
N GLN A 69 -13.08 -22.30 6.13
CA GLN A 69 -14.21 -22.95 5.52
C GLN A 69 -14.19 -24.34 6.15
N LYS A 70 -14.83 -24.37 7.31
CA LYS A 70 -15.13 -25.58 8.06
C LYS A 70 -15.77 -26.58 7.09
N SER A 71 -15.25 -27.79 7.17
CA SER A 71 -15.77 -29.03 6.60
C SER A 71 -17.29 -29.15 6.69
#